data_AF-A0A954XCZ4-F1
#
_entry.id   AF-A0A954XCZ4-F1
#
_cell.length_a   1.000
_cell.length_b   1.000
_cell.length_c   1.000
_cell.angle_alpha   90.00
_cell.angle_beta   90.00
_cell.angle_gamma   90.00
#
_symmetry.space_group_name_H-M   'P 1'
#
loop_
_entity.id
_entity.type
_entity.pdbx_description
1 polymer ?
#
loop_
_entity_poly.entity_id
_entity_poly.type
_entity_poly.pdbx_seq_one_letter_code
_entity_poly.pdbx_strand_id
1 'polypeptide(L)'
;SFGLEGVENECGGLYKQQRPNVNMCLPPLVWQTYDIGFAAARYDADGNKIVNARITVLHNGQPIHQNYEIVAKTGAGKPETPELLPIYLQDHGNPVTFRNIWLEPKDPSQYVGSAATHCQVP
;
A
#
# COMPACT_ATOMS: atom_id res chain seq x y z
N SER A 1 2.12 -17.53 4.35
CA SER A 1 3.10 -16.42 4.40
C SER A 1 3.88 -16.34 5.69
N PHE A 2 3.31 -16.70 6.86
CA PHE A 2 4.11 -16.88 8.07
C PHE A 2 5.25 -17.88 7.85
N GLY A 3 6.47 -17.52 8.24
CA GLY A 3 7.66 -18.35 8.10
C GLY A 3 8.24 -18.49 6.68
N LEU A 4 7.69 -17.78 5.70
CA LEU A 4 8.25 -17.72 4.33
C LEU A 4 9.31 -16.61 4.21
N GLU A 5 10.01 -16.56 3.07
CA GLU A 5 11.08 -15.60 2.80
C GLU A 5 10.59 -14.14 2.78
N GLY A 6 9.34 -13.90 2.39
CA GLY A 6 8.81 -12.55 2.21
C GLY A 6 9.23 -11.97 0.86
N VAL A 7 8.89 -12.65 -0.24
CA VAL A 7 9.18 -12.17 -1.59
C VAL A 7 8.05 -11.29 -2.15
N GLU A 8 8.23 -10.72 -3.34
CA GLU A 8 7.39 -9.65 -3.89
C GLU A 8 5.98 -10.11 -4.30
N ASN A 9 5.72 -11.42 -4.34
CA ASN A 9 4.40 -12.02 -4.54
C ASN A 9 3.84 -12.70 -3.29
N GLU A 10 4.46 -12.49 -2.12
CA GLU A 10 3.99 -12.97 -0.83
C GLU A 10 3.31 -11.85 -0.01
N CYS A 11 2.88 -12.17 1.21
CA CYS A 11 2.18 -11.21 2.07
C CYS A 11 3.10 -10.04 2.41
N GLY A 12 2.59 -8.82 2.26
CA GLY A 12 3.37 -7.61 2.41
C GLY A 12 4.17 -7.23 1.17
N GLY A 13 4.27 -8.07 0.14
CA GLY A 13 4.90 -7.69 -1.13
C GLY A 13 4.07 -6.67 -1.92
N LEU A 14 4.74 -5.69 -2.52
CA LEU A 14 4.13 -4.93 -3.62
C LEU A 14 4.21 -5.81 -4.86
N TYR A 15 3.07 -6.39 -5.23
CA TYR A 15 2.98 -7.52 -6.16
C TYR A 15 3.83 -7.37 -7.42
N LYS A 16 4.86 -8.22 -7.55
CA LYS A 16 5.83 -8.23 -8.67
C LYS A 16 6.67 -6.95 -8.84
N GLN A 17 6.77 -6.12 -7.80
CA GLN A 17 7.55 -4.88 -7.82
C GLN A 17 8.61 -4.85 -6.72
N GLN A 18 8.21 -5.10 -5.48
CA GLN A 18 9.10 -4.92 -4.34
C GLN A 18 8.79 -5.92 -3.23
N ARG A 19 9.84 -6.59 -2.75
CA ARG A 19 9.80 -7.45 -1.57
C ARG A 19 9.62 -6.58 -0.31
N PRO A 20 8.82 -6.98 0.69
CA PRO A 20 8.83 -6.30 1.97
C PRO A 20 10.23 -6.32 2.57
N ASN A 21 10.62 -5.23 3.25
CA ASN A 21 11.91 -5.17 3.96
C ASN A 21 12.05 -6.26 5.03
N VAL A 22 10.92 -6.66 5.63
CA VAL A 22 10.83 -7.75 6.59
C VAL A 22 9.49 -8.48 6.41
N ASN A 23 9.51 -9.82 6.44
CA ASN A 23 8.28 -10.59 6.54
C ASN A 23 7.69 -10.44 7.94
N MET A 24 6.75 -9.52 8.10
CA MET A 24 6.08 -9.27 9.39
C MET A 24 4.77 -10.04 9.58
N CYS A 25 4.59 -11.19 8.93
CA CYS A 25 3.40 -12.01 9.17
C CYS A 25 3.39 -12.57 10.59
N LEU A 26 2.23 -12.54 11.25
CA LEU A 26 1.92 -13.38 12.42
C LEU A 26 1.44 -14.78 11.99
N PRO A 27 1.40 -15.79 12.90
CA PRO A 27 0.88 -17.12 12.60
C PRO A 27 -0.54 -17.14 12.02
N PRO A 28 -0.95 -18.24 11.34
CA PRO A 28 -2.30 -18.40 10.81
C PRO A 28 -3.39 -18.20 11.88
N LEU A 29 -4.56 -17.70 11.44
CA LEU A 29 -5.73 -17.41 12.29
C LEU A 29 -5.52 -16.28 13.31
N VAL A 30 -4.39 -15.58 13.27
CA VAL A 30 -4.15 -14.34 14.00
C VAL A 30 -4.43 -13.15 13.08
N TRP A 31 -5.05 -12.12 13.64
CA TRP A 31 -5.30 -10.87 12.93
C TRP A 31 -3.99 -10.19 12.54
N GLN A 32 -3.91 -9.82 11.27
CA GLN A 32 -2.86 -8.95 10.74
C GLN A 32 -3.42 -7.52 10.63
N THR A 33 -2.57 -6.52 10.82
CA THR A 33 -2.93 -5.10 10.67
C THR A 33 -2.07 -4.46 9.60
N TYR A 34 -2.69 -3.59 8.79
CA TYR A 34 -2.02 -2.80 7.78
C TYR A 34 -2.34 -1.33 7.99
N ASP A 35 -1.31 -0.50 8.07
CA ASP A 35 -1.43 0.95 7.97
C ASP A 35 -0.76 1.37 6.67
N ILE A 36 -1.53 1.99 5.77
CA ILE A 36 -1.08 2.29 4.41
C ILE A 36 -1.20 3.79 4.16
N GLY A 37 -0.05 4.42 3.93
CA GLY A 37 0.02 5.77 3.36
C GLY A 37 0.13 5.67 1.84
N PHE A 38 -0.80 6.28 1.12
CA PHE A 38 -0.79 6.31 -0.34
C PHE A 38 -0.89 7.75 -0.86
N ALA A 39 0.10 8.15 -1.65
CA ALA A 39 0.07 9.38 -2.41
C ALA A 39 -0.20 9.02 -3.88
N ALA A 40 -1.35 9.47 -4.42
CA ALA A 40 -1.70 9.22 -5.81
C ALA A 40 -0.70 9.89 -6.77
N ALA A 41 -0.59 9.36 -7.99
CA ALA A 41 0.14 10.04 -9.04
C ALA A 41 -0.43 11.42 -9.32
N ARG A 42 0.45 12.31 -9.78
CA ARG A 42 0.07 13.66 -10.18
C ARG A 42 0.18 13.80 -11.69
N TYR A 43 -0.73 14.57 -12.23
CA TYR A 43 -0.87 14.85 -13.64
C TYR A 43 -0.88 16.36 -13.85
N ASP A 44 -0.38 16.82 -14.98
CA ASP A 44 -0.50 18.22 -15.40
C ASP A 44 -1.91 18.51 -15.96
N ALA A 45 -2.15 19.77 -16.34
CA ALA A 45 -3.43 20.20 -16.90
C ALA A 45 -3.76 19.57 -18.26
N ASP A 46 -2.73 19.11 -18.98
CA ASP A 46 -2.86 18.43 -20.28
C ASP A 46 -3.09 16.92 -20.13
N GLY A 47 -3.10 16.42 -18.88
CA GLY A 47 -3.32 15.01 -18.56
C GLY A 47 -2.06 14.15 -18.65
N ASN A 48 -0.87 14.74 -18.78
CA ASN A 48 0.38 13.98 -18.73
C ASN A 48 0.77 13.70 -17.28
N LYS A 49 1.22 12.47 -17.02
CA LYS A 49 1.73 12.10 -15.70
C LYS A 49 3.06 12.81 -15.43
N ILE A 50 3.14 13.51 -14.30
CA ILE A 50 4.34 14.24 -13.86
C ILE A 50 5.05 13.57 -12.68
N VAL A 51 4.30 12.83 -11.84
CA VAL A 51 4.85 12.12 -10.67
C VAL A 51 4.09 10.81 -10.48
N ASN A 52 4.80 9.70 -10.26
CA ASN A 52 4.21 8.41 -9.95
C ASN A 52 3.59 8.37 -8.55
N ALA A 53 2.62 7.48 -8.33
CA ALA A 53 2.13 7.20 -6.99
C ALA A 53 3.23 6.68 -6.07
N ARG A 54 3.09 6.97 -4.78
CA ARG A 54 3.99 6.47 -3.74
C ARG A 54 3.24 5.80 -2.61
N ILE A 55 3.86 4.78 -2.03
CA ILE A 55 3.26 3.99 -0.97
C ILE A 55 4.21 3.79 0.21
N THR A 56 3.65 3.89 1.42
CA THR A 56 4.27 3.47 2.67
C THR A 56 3.35 2.44 3.29
N VAL A 57 3.89 1.32 3.75
CA VAL A 57 3.12 0.24 4.36
C VAL A 57 3.76 -0.17 5.67
N LEU A 58 2.98 -0.14 6.74
CA LEU A 58 3.30 -0.81 7.99
C LEU A 58 2.46 -2.07 8.07
N HIS A 59 3.08 -3.17 8.46
CA HIS A 59 2.43 -4.45 8.71
C HIS A 59 2.69 -4.82 10.17
N ASN A 60 1.63 -4.92 10.98
CA ASN A 60 1.72 -5.13 12.42
C ASN A 60 2.62 -4.10 13.12
N GLY A 61 2.46 -2.83 12.74
CA GLY A 61 3.23 -1.70 13.28
C GLY A 61 4.68 -1.59 12.78
N GLN A 62 5.18 -2.55 11.97
CA GLN A 62 6.53 -2.49 11.41
C GLN A 62 6.52 -1.96 9.98
N PRO A 63 7.36 -0.97 9.63
CA PRO A 63 7.46 -0.48 8.27
C PRO A 63 8.08 -1.54 7.35
N ILE A 64 7.29 -2.04 6.40
CA ILE A 64 7.73 -3.03 5.41
C ILE A 64 7.97 -2.42 4.02
N HIS A 65 7.40 -1.24 3.75
CA HIS A 65 7.69 -0.37 2.60
C HIS A 65 7.71 1.08 3.06
N GLN A 66 8.69 1.86 2.59
CA GLN A 66 8.83 3.27 2.98
C GLN A 66 8.94 4.15 1.74
N ASN A 67 7.90 4.95 1.48
CA ASN A 67 7.83 5.92 0.38
C ASN A 67 8.26 5.36 -0.99
N TYR A 68 7.89 4.10 -1.26
CA TYR A 68 8.23 3.41 -2.49
C TYR A 68 7.46 3.98 -3.66
N GLU A 69 8.14 4.18 -4.79
CA GLU A 69 7.54 4.67 -6.02
C GLU A 69 6.90 3.52 -6.83
N ILE A 70 5.59 3.60 -7.06
CA ILE A 70 4.87 2.60 -7.86
C ILE A 70 5.17 2.85 -9.34
N VAL A 71 5.94 1.96 -9.95
CA VAL A 71 6.43 2.14 -11.32
C VAL A 71 5.47 1.61 -12.38
N ALA A 72 4.56 0.71 -12.01
CA ALA A 72 3.61 0.10 -12.93
C ALA A 72 2.34 -0.43 -12.22
N LYS A 73 1.32 -0.76 -13.00
CA LYS A 73 0.15 -1.51 -12.52
C LYS A 73 0.57 -2.90 -12.02
N THR A 74 -0.11 -3.41 -11.01
CA THR A 74 0.11 -4.78 -10.52
C THR A 74 -0.86 -5.75 -11.20
N GLY A 75 -0.38 -6.93 -11.61
CA GLY A 75 -1.21 -8.02 -12.16
C GLY A 75 -2.22 -7.57 -13.22
N ALA A 76 -3.49 -7.97 -13.02
CA ALA A 76 -4.64 -7.61 -13.87
C ALA A 76 -5.18 -6.18 -13.62
N GLY A 77 -4.49 -5.36 -12.84
CA GLY A 77 -4.87 -3.97 -12.58
C GLY A 77 -4.94 -3.10 -13.83
N LYS A 78 -5.62 -1.96 -13.71
CA LYS A 78 -5.76 -0.95 -14.77
C LYS A 78 -4.57 0.00 -14.76
N PRO A 79 -4.28 0.68 -15.90
CA PRO A 79 -3.37 1.82 -15.90
C PRO A 79 -3.82 2.90 -14.92
N GLU A 80 -2.86 3.63 -14.38
CA GLU A 80 -3.08 4.77 -13.49
C GLU A 80 -3.72 5.93 -14.26
N THR A 81 -4.66 6.64 -13.61
CA THR A 81 -5.35 7.82 -14.15
C THR A 81 -5.39 8.93 -13.10
N PRO A 82 -5.71 10.18 -13.48
CA PRO A 82 -5.92 11.28 -12.51
C PRO A 82 -7.17 11.09 -11.63
N GLU A 83 -8.02 10.10 -11.93
CA GLU A 83 -9.30 9.91 -11.26
C GLU A 83 -9.12 9.19 -9.92
N LEU A 84 -9.91 9.58 -8.93
CA LEU A 84 -9.99 8.84 -7.67
C LEU A 84 -10.75 7.53 -7.90
N LEU A 85 -10.10 6.42 -7.59
CA LEU A 85 -10.65 5.07 -7.70
C LEU A 85 -10.91 4.48 -6.31
N PRO A 86 -11.86 3.53 -6.19
CA PRO A 86 -12.15 2.89 -4.92
C PRO A 86 -11.00 1.97 -4.47
N ILE A 87 -11.00 1.63 -3.17
CA ILE A 87 -10.18 0.53 -2.65
C ILE A 87 -10.86 -0.80 -3.01
N TYR A 88 -10.09 -1.72 -3.60
CA TYR A 88 -10.53 -3.07 -3.89
C TYR A 88 -9.89 -4.08 -2.93
N LEU A 89 -10.72 -4.92 -2.31
CA LEU A 89 -10.28 -6.13 -1.62
C LEU A 89 -10.43 -7.30 -2.60
N GLN A 90 -9.32 -7.97 -2.91
CA GLN A 90 -9.30 -9.01 -3.93
C GLN A 90 -9.84 -10.34 -3.39
N ASP A 91 -10.75 -10.96 -4.13
CA ASP A 91 -11.05 -12.39 -4.01
C ASP A 91 -10.12 -13.19 -4.93
N HIS A 92 -9.40 -14.13 -4.33
CA HIS A 92 -8.50 -15.04 -5.03
C HIS A 92 -8.90 -16.52 -4.81
N GLY A 93 -10.19 -16.78 -4.55
CA GLY A 93 -10.74 -18.10 -4.30
C GLY A 93 -10.40 -18.69 -2.92
N ASN A 94 -9.85 -17.86 -2.02
CA ASN A 94 -9.45 -18.27 -0.68
C ASN A 94 -10.28 -17.49 0.35
N PRO A 95 -10.81 -18.15 1.39
CA PRO A 95 -11.58 -17.48 2.42
C PRO A 95 -10.68 -16.56 3.26
N VAL A 96 -10.96 -15.26 3.20
CA VAL A 96 -10.30 -14.22 4.01
C VAL A 96 -11.40 -13.37 4.65
N THR A 97 -11.22 -13.02 5.93
CA THR A 97 -12.14 -12.14 6.64
C THR A 97 -11.46 -10.82 6.96
N PHE A 98 -12.22 -9.73 6.91
CA PHE A 98 -11.72 -8.38 7.13
C PHE A 98 -12.53 -7.71 8.26
N ARG A 99 -11.88 -6.81 8.99
CA ARG A 99 -12.51 -5.96 10.02
C ARG A 99 -11.75 -4.65 10.15
N ASN A 100 -12.37 -3.66 10.79
CA ASN A 100 -11.74 -2.38 11.11
C ASN A 100 -11.11 -1.68 9.89
N ILE A 101 -11.87 -1.57 8.80
CA ILE A 101 -11.43 -0.85 7.59
C ILE A 101 -12.04 0.55 7.64
N TRP A 102 -11.17 1.55 7.61
CA TRP A 102 -11.53 2.95 7.50
C TRP A 102 -10.54 3.65 6.56
N LEU A 103 -10.94 4.80 6.03
CA LEU A 103 -10.11 5.63 5.17
C LEU A 103 -10.17 7.05 5.70
N GLU A 104 -8.99 7.66 5.83
CA GLU A 104 -8.84 9.06 6.18
C GLU A 104 -8.19 9.79 4.99
N PRO A 105 -8.91 10.68 4.29
CA PRO A 105 -8.31 11.51 3.26
C PRO A 105 -7.27 12.43 3.89
N LYS A 106 -6.05 12.44 3.34
CA LYS A 106 -5.00 13.36 3.79
C LYS A 106 -4.90 14.53 2.82
N ASP A 107 -4.71 15.74 3.36
CA ASP A 107 -4.55 16.94 2.55
C ASP A 107 -3.20 16.91 1.82
N PRO A 108 -3.18 17.01 0.47
CA PRO A 108 -1.95 17.02 -0.31
C PRO A 108 -0.94 18.10 0.12
N SER A 109 -1.43 19.23 0.68
CA SER A 109 -0.58 20.32 1.15
C SER A 109 0.29 19.94 2.37
N GLN A 110 -0.06 18.87 3.08
CA GLN A 110 0.67 18.41 4.28
C GLN A 110 1.89 17.53 3.97
N TYR A 111 2.08 17.13 2.70
CA TYR A 111 3.17 16.24 2.26
C TYR A 111 4.31 16.93 1.51
N VAL A 112 4.26 18.26 1.35
CA VAL A 112 5.39 19.03 0.84
C VAL A 112 6.45 19.12 1.95
N GLY A 113 7.28 18.07 2.10
CA GLY A 113 8.47 18.09 2.95
C GLY A 113 8.41 17.32 4.28
N SER A 114 7.32 16.60 4.60
CA SER A 114 7.28 15.76 5.80
C SER A 114 7.64 14.30 5.48
N ALA A 115 8.79 13.84 5.97
CA ALA A 115 9.05 12.43 6.11
C ALA A 115 7.95 11.84 7.01
N ALA A 116 7.26 10.81 6.51
CA ALA A 116 6.21 10.03 7.15
C ALA A 116 6.08 10.29 8.66
N THR A 117 5.24 11.26 9.02
CA THR A 117 4.90 11.47 10.43
C THR A 117 3.94 10.36 10.81
N HIS A 118 4.48 9.42 11.59
CA HIS A 118 3.80 8.38 12.33
C HIS A 118 2.52 8.92 12.96
N CYS A 119 1.38 8.69 12.31
CA CYS A 119 0.08 8.98 12.90
C CYS A 119 -0.25 7.79 13.80
N GLN A 120 0.20 7.84 15.05
CA GLN A 120 -0.34 6.97 16.09
C GLN A 120 -1.76 7.46 16.36
N VAL A 121 -2.74 6.76 15.80
CA VAL A 121 -4.11 6.82 16.29
C VAL A 121 -4.13 6.08 17.64
N PRO A 122 -4.77 6.61 18.70
CA PRO A 122 -4.87 5.95 20.00
C PRO A 122 -5.53 4.57 19.95
#